data_AF-A0A2R5FT95-F1
#
_entry.id   AF-A0A2R5FT95-F1
#
_cell.length_a   1.000
_cell.length_b   1.000
_cell.length_c   1.000
_cell.angle_alpha   90.00
_cell.angle_beta   90.00
_cell.angle_gamma   90.00
#
_symmetry.space_group_name_H-M   'P 1'
#
loop_
_entity.id
_entity.type
_entity.pdbx_description
1 polymer ?
#
loop_
_entity_poly.entity_id
_entity_poly.type
_entity_poly.pdbx_seq_one_letter_code
_entity_poly.pdbx_strand_id
1 'polypeptide(L)' 'MMQNLNQMTNTELKRYLSEHRNEEEAFRAALQVLMSRCDSATQHPYPFDLDNPESEVEALLLEKLNRTE' A
#
# COMPACT_ATOMS: atom_id res chain seq x y z
N MET A 1 -5.10 21.47 13.95
CA MET A 1 -5.15 21.63 12.48
C MET A 1 -4.95 20.26 11.87
N MET A 2 -6.03 19.59 11.44
CA MET A 2 -5.90 18.43 10.55
C MET A 2 -5.39 19.00 9.22
N GLN A 3 -4.08 18.90 8.99
CA GLN A 3 -3.49 19.19 7.69
C GLN A 3 -4.26 18.38 6.64
N ASN A 4 -4.38 18.89 5.42
CA ASN A 4 -5.16 18.26 4.34
C ASN A 4 -4.52 16.92 3.88
N LEU A 5 -4.52 15.89 4.73
CA LEU A 5 -3.97 14.56 4.46
C LEU A 5 -4.58 13.97 3.19
N ASN A 6 -5.87 14.26 2.95
CA ASN A 6 -6.58 13.85 1.74
C ASN A 6 -6.02 14.45 0.44
N GLN A 7 -5.32 15.59 0.50
CA GLN A 7 -4.72 16.27 -0.66
C GLN A 7 -3.26 15.86 -0.88
N MET A 8 -2.60 15.28 0.12
CA MET A 8 -1.21 14.82 0.01
C MET A 8 -1.11 13.64 -0.94
N THR A 9 -0.04 13.54 -1.71
CA THR A 9 0.30 12.35 -2.50
C THR A 9 0.66 11.16 -1.60
N ASN A 10 0.70 9.94 -2.14
CA ASN A 10 1.09 8.76 -1.37
C ASN A 10 2.54 8.86 -0.84
N THR A 11 3.44 9.53 -1.57
CA THR A 11 4.82 9.76 -1.13
C THR A 11 4.87 10.72 0.05
N GLU A 12 4.09 11.79 0.00
CA GLU A 12 4.00 12.77 1.10
C GLU A 12 3.35 12.15 2.34
N LEU A 13 2.29 11.34 2.19
CA LEU A 13 1.69 10.58 3.30
C LEU A 13 2.67 9.61 3.94
N LYS A 14 3.48 8.88 3.16
CA LYS A 14 4.51 7.96 3.70
C LYS A 14 5.60 8.71 4.47
N ARG A 15 5.98 9.91 4.01
CA ARG A 15 6.92 10.79 4.73
C ARG A 15 6.29 11.28 6.03
N TYR A 16 5.07 11.79 5.99
CA TYR A 16 4.31 12.24 7.16
C TYR A 16 4.19 11.14 8.22
N LEU A 17 3.81 9.92 7.81
CA LEU A 17 3.77 8.75 8.69
C LEU A 17 5.11 8.43 9.34
N SER A 18 6.23 8.70 8.65
CA SER A 18 7.57 8.46 9.19
C SER A 18 8.00 9.53 10.18
N GLU A 19 7.58 10.77 9.98
CA GLU A 19 7.87 11.90 10.87
C GLU A 19 7.01 11.85 12.15
N HIS A 20 5.75 11.39 12.03
CA HIS A 20 4.77 11.36 13.12
C HIS A 20 4.53 9.96 13.71
N ARG A 21 5.54 9.06 13.67
CA ARG A 21 5.39 7.65 14.12
C ARG A 21 4.90 7.47 15.56
N ASN A 22 5.26 8.38 16.45
CA ASN A 22 4.94 8.30 17.88
C ASN A 22 3.72 9.16 18.27
N GLU A 23 3.12 9.85 17.31
CA GLU A 23 1.93 10.67 17.53
C GLU A 23 0.72 9.88 17.08
N GLU A 24 0.11 9.14 18.01
CA GLU A 24 -0.94 8.15 17.71
C GLU A 24 -2.04 8.69 16.80
N GLU A 25 -2.58 9.87 17.11
CA GLU A 25 -3.67 10.47 16.36
C GLU A 25 -3.25 10.88 14.93
N ALA A 26 -2.09 11.52 14.80
CA ALA A 26 -1.54 11.95 13.51
C ALA A 26 -1.19 10.75 12.62
N PHE A 27 -0.55 9.73 13.21
CA PHE A 27 -0.19 8.49 12.54
C PHE A 27 -1.43 7.75 12.05
N ARG A 28 -2.42 7.56 12.94
CA ARG A 28 -3.65 6.84 12.61
C ARG A 28 -4.44 7.53 11.51
N ALA A 29 -4.57 8.86 11.57
CA ALA A 29 -5.28 9.63 10.56
C ALA A 29 -4.62 9.53 9.18
N ALA A 30 -3.29 9.68 9.10
CA ALA A 30 -2.55 9.55 7.84
C ALA A 30 -2.58 8.12 7.29
N LEU A 31 -2.53 7.12 8.15
CA LEU A 31 -2.60 5.70 7.76
C LEU A 31 -3.98 5.38 7.18
N GLN A 32 -5.05 5.89 7.78
CA GLN A 32 -6.41 5.69 7.27
C GLN A 32 -6.58 6.25 5.85
N VAL A 33 -6.05 7.45 5.58
CA VAL A 33 -6.08 8.02 4.23
C VAL A 33 -5.30 7.13 3.25
N LEU A 34 -4.10 6.68 3.63
CA LEU A 34 -3.29 5.81 2.77
C LEU A 34 -4.00 4.49 2.46
N MET A 35 -4.62 3.86 3.45
CA MET A 35 -5.38 2.61 3.27
C MET A 35 -6.65 2.81 2.43
N SER A 36 -7.35 3.94 2.58
CA SER A 36 -8.56 4.23 1.79
C SER A 36 -8.31 4.37 0.29
N ARG A 37 -7.06 4.68 -0.10
CA ARG A 37 -6.62 4.76 -1.49
C ARG A 37 -6.12 3.43 -2.05
N CYS A 38 -5.97 2.42 -1.19
CA CYS A 38 -5.56 1.10 -1.61
C CYS A 38 -6.73 0.44 -2.34
N ASP A 39 -6.60 0.29 -3.66
CA ASP A 39 -7.62 -0.38 -4.45
C ASP A 39 -7.56 -1.89 -4.17
N SER A 40 -8.63 -2.44 -3.61
CA SER A 40 -8.72 -3.88 -3.33
C SER A 40 -8.70 -4.72 -4.59
N ALA A 41 -9.06 -4.16 -5.76
CA ALA A 41 -8.93 -4.84 -7.05
C ALA A 41 -7.46 -5.06 -7.47
N THR A 42 -6.52 -4.32 -6.88
CA THR A 42 -5.08 -4.46 -7.14
C THR A 42 -4.36 -5.33 -6.11
N GLN A 43 -5.07 -5.82 -5.07
CA GLN A 43 -4.47 -6.73 -4.10
C GLN A 43 -4.42 -8.14 -4.66
N HIS A 44 -3.21 -8.70 -4.66
CA HIS A 44 -3.04 -10.12 -4.87
C HIS A 44 -3.45 -10.88 -3.61
N PRO A 45 -4.12 -12.05 -3.75
CA PRO A 45 -4.42 -12.91 -2.63
C PRO A 45 -3.14 -13.31 -1.89
N TYR A 46 -3.28 -13.66 -0.62
CA TYR A 46 -2.14 -14.11 0.18
C TYR A 46 -1.57 -15.41 -0.42
N PRO A 47 -0.24 -15.52 -0.64
CA PRO A 47 0.33 -16.62 -1.42
C PRO A 47 -0.02 -18.03 -0.93
N PHE A 48 -0.21 -18.22 0.38
CA PHE A 48 -0.53 -19.53 0.94
C PHE A 48 -2.02 -19.90 0.85
N ASP A 49 -2.87 -18.94 0.47
CA ASP A 49 -4.29 -19.19 0.21
C ASP A 49 -4.54 -19.56 -1.26
N LEU A 50 -3.49 -19.61 -2.09
CA LEU A 50 -3.55 -20.00 -3.50
C LEU A 50 -3.61 -21.53 -3.64
N ASP A 51 -4.23 -22.00 -4.72
CA ASP A 51 -4.34 -23.43 -5.02
C ASP A 51 -2.97 -24.03 -5.40
N ASN A 52 -2.14 -23.26 -6.12
CA ASN A 52 -0.74 -23.61 -6.42
C ASN A 52 0.19 -22.40 -6.20
N PRO A 53 0.62 -22.16 -4.94
CA PRO A 53 1.36 -20.99 -4.54
C PRO A 53 2.63 -20.73 -5.36
N GLU A 54 3.43 -21.76 -5.61
CA GLU A 54 4.72 -21.60 -6.29
C GLU A 54 4.55 -21.11 -7.73
N SER A 55 3.70 -21.78 -8.50
CA SER A 55 3.49 -21.45 -9.92
C SER A 55 2.75 -20.12 -10.12
N GLU A 56 1.75 -19.83 -9.28
CA GLU A 56 0.97 -18.60 -9.40
C GLU A 56 1.78 -17.36 -9.01
N VAL A 57 2.61 -17.45 -7.95
CA VAL A 57 3.52 -16.36 -7.56
C VAL A 57 4.62 -16.18 -8.61
N GLU A 58 5.19 -17.26 -9.15
CA GLU A 58 6.19 -17.17 -10.22
C GLU A 58 5.62 -16.45 -11.45
N ALA A 59 4.43 -16.82 -11.90
CA ALA A 59 3.75 -16.17 -13.02
C ALA A 59 3.52 -14.67 -12.75
N LEU A 60 3.12 -14.31 -11.53
CA LEU A 60 2.93 -12.92 -11.13
C LEU A 60 4.25 -12.12 -11.16
N LEU A 61 5.33 -12.69 -10.63
CA LEU A 61 6.64 -12.05 -10.63
C LEU A 61 7.14 -11.82 -12.06
N LEU A 62 6.97 -12.82 -12.94
CA LEU A 62 7.30 -12.69 -14.36
C LEU A 62 6.46 -11.62 -15.07
N GLU A 63 5.16 -11.54 -14.80
CA GLU A 63 4.28 -10.48 -15.32
C GLU A 63 4.80 -9.09 -14.94
N LYS A 64 5.19 -8.88 -13.68
CA LYS A 64 5.70 -7.58 -13.22
C LYS A 64 7.08 -7.26 -13.78
N LEU A 65 7.96 -8.26 -13.92
CA LEU A 65 9.28 -8.08 -14.52
C LEU A 65 9.17 -7.67 -15.99
N ASN A 66 8.24 -8.27 -16.72
CA ASN A 66 8.01 -8.00 -18.14
C ASN A 66 7.26 -6.70 -18.41
N ARG A 67 6.65 -6.09 -17.38
CA ARG A 67 6.02 -4.76 -17.45
C ARG A 67 7.01 -3.59 -17.36
N THR A 68 8.31 -3.89 -17.35
CA THR A 68 9.37 -2.87 -17.33
C THR A 68 9.61 -2.29 -18.73
N GLU A 69 8.57 -1.72 -19.35
CA GLU A 69 8.63 -0.79 -20.50
C GLU A 69 7.45 0.19 -20.44
#